data_AF-A8G6S0-F1
#
_entry.id   AF-A8G6S0-F1
#
_cell.length_a   1.000
_cell.length_b   1.000
_cell.length_c   1.000
_cell.angle_alpha   90.00
_cell.angle_beta   90.00
_cell.angle_gamma   90.00
#
_symmetry.space_group_name_H-M   'P 1'
#
loop_
_entity.id
_entity.type
_entity.pdbx_description
1 polymer ?
#
loop_
_entity_poly.entity_id
_entity_poly.type
_entity_poly.pdbx_seq_one_letter_code
_entity_poly.pdbx_strand_id
1 'polypeptide(L)'
;MKLKVLFLISSFFFLSPFSSFAGFPEGKNGYDLEKLEKSFRLPCDEIGNDDCLSRVFGVGACTWIFGIKNGKEPSDALRIADQVLIALLKGNNLDINSAFNKDGSIKENIKKGSSYRINFCKEETKLAIPKLIKKLPEGIELDEERVENLATLFPLQYLSMFEVMRKRK
;
A
#
# COMPACT_ATOMS: atom_id res chain seq x y z
N MET A 1 -44.70 15.26 -34.89
CA MET A 1 -44.20 14.05 -34.20
C MET A 1 -42.68 14.16 -34.09
N LYS A 2 -42.18 14.24 -32.84
CA LYS A 2 -40.84 13.87 -32.36
C LYS A 2 -39.62 14.44 -33.12
N LEU A 3 -39.41 15.74 -32.95
CA LEU A 3 -38.09 16.36 -33.04
C LEU A 3 -37.76 16.85 -31.62
N LYS A 4 -36.54 16.58 -31.14
CA LYS A 4 -35.99 16.75 -29.78
C LYS A 4 -35.92 15.45 -28.98
N VAL A 5 -34.83 15.31 -28.22
CA VAL A 5 -34.56 14.28 -27.21
C VAL A 5 -33.93 12.97 -27.71
N LEU A 6 -32.90 13.01 -28.56
CA LEU A 6 -32.06 11.81 -28.75
C LEU A 6 -30.58 12.11 -29.04
N PHE A 7 -29.98 13.13 -28.42
CA PHE A 7 -28.53 13.37 -28.57
C PHE A 7 -27.81 13.93 -27.34
N LEU A 8 -28.44 13.90 -26.15
CA LEU A 8 -27.83 14.44 -24.93
C LEU A 8 -27.52 13.40 -23.84
N ILE A 9 -27.81 12.11 -24.07
CA ILE A 9 -27.60 11.07 -23.04
C ILE A 9 -26.28 10.31 -23.27
N SER A 10 -25.61 10.47 -24.42
CA SER A 10 -24.40 9.69 -24.73
C SER A 10 -23.08 10.26 -24.14
N SER A 11 -23.09 11.45 -23.54
CA SER A 11 -21.85 12.12 -23.11
C SER A 11 -21.62 12.12 -21.59
N PHE A 12 -22.54 11.54 -20.80
CA PHE A 12 -22.46 11.61 -19.33
C PHE A 12 -21.77 10.40 -18.67
N PHE A 13 -21.40 9.37 -19.43
CA PHE A 13 -20.79 8.15 -18.88
C PHE A 13 -19.25 8.14 -18.87
N PHE A 14 -18.58 9.15 -19.44
CA PHE A 14 -17.11 9.16 -19.57
C PHE A 14 -16.37 10.04 -18.53
N LEU A 15 -17.08 10.61 -17.55
CA LEU A 15 -16.48 11.46 -16.52
C LEU A 15 -16.55 10.86 -15.11
N SER A 16 -16.83 9.56 -14.95
CA SER A 16 -16.60 8.94 -13.65
C SER A 16 -15.09 8.87 -13.43
N PRO A 17 -14.53 9.57 -12.41
CA PRO A 17 -13.17 9.29 -11.98
C PRO A 17 -13.21 7.87 -11.44
N PHE A 18 -12.78 6.89 -12.24
CA PHE A 18 -12.42 5.60 -11.71
C PHE A 18 -11.24 5.87 -10.78
N SER A 19 -11.55 6.11 -9.50
CA SER A 19 -10.57 5.99 -8.42
C SER A 19 -10.20 4.52 -8.41
N SER A 20 -9.18 4.17 -9.18
CA SER A 20 -8.57 2.85 -9.11
C SER A 20 -7.94 2.76 -7.73
N PHE A 21 -8.66 2.13 -6.80
CA PHE A 21 -8.11 1.77 -5.50
C PHE A 21 -6.99 0.75 -5.73
N ALA A 22 -5.75 1.18 -5.51
CA ALA A 22 -4.58 0.31 -5.50
C ALA A 22 -4.55 -0.50 -4.18
N GLY A 23 -5.54 -1.35 -3.97
CA GLY A 23 -5.64 -2.19 -2.78
C GLY A 23 -6.53 -3.40 -3.04
N PHE A 24 -6.23 -4.52 -2.38
CA PHE A 24 -7.15 -5.64 -2.39
C PHE A 24 -8.44 -5.22 -1.66
N PRO A 25 -9.63 -5.40 -2.26
CA PRO A 25 -10.87 -5.11 -1.59
C PRO A 25 -11.02 -6.08 -0.41
N GLU A 26 -11.00 -5.54 0.80
CA GLU A 26 -11.34 -6.31 1.99
C GLU A 26 -12.82 -6.73 1.85
N GLY A 27 -13.10 -8.03 1.82
CA GLY A 27 -14.46 -8.54 1.77
C GLY A 27 -15.18 -8.28 3.09
N LYS A 28 -16.50 -8.56 3.14
CA LYS A 28 -17.28 -8.45 4.39
C LYS A 28 -16.69 -9.24 5.56
N ASN A 29 -15.91 -10.28 5.27
CA ASN A 29 -15.28 -11.17 6.25
C ASN A 29 -13.75 -10.97 6.36
N GLY A 30 -13.20 -9.87 5.83
CA GLY A 30 -11.75 -9.64 5.76
C GLY A 30 -11.12 -10.06 4.43
N TYR A 31 -9.79 -10.19 4.42
CA TYR A 31 -9.04 -10.65 3.25
C TYR A 31 -9.13 -12.17 3.09
N ASP A 32 -9.41 -12.62 1.87
CA ASP A 32 -9.31 -14.03 1.49
C ASP A 32 -7.83 -14.38 1.23
N LEU A 33 -7.09 -14.66 2.30
CA LEU A 33 -5.65 -14.94 2.25
C LEU A 33 -5.33 -16.16 1.38
N GLU A 34 -6.20 -17.17 1.37
CA GLU A 34 -6.04 -18.36 0.54
C GLU A 34 -6.12 -18.01 -0.95
N LYS A 35 -7.08 -17.17 -1.33
CA LYS A 35 -7.19 -16.66 -2.70
C LYS A 35 -6.01 -15.77 -3.08
N LEU A 36 -5.51 -14.93 -2.17
CA LEU A 36 -4.29 -14.15 -2.42
C LEU A 36 -3.09 -15.07 -2.68
N GLU A 37 -2.91 -16.09 -1.84
CA GLU A 37 -1.80 -17.03 -1.97
C GLU A 37 -1.93 -17.92 -3.22
N LYS A 38 -3.14 -18.35 -3.59
CA LYS A 38 -3.35 -19.29 -4.71
C LYS A 38 -3.56 -18.63 -6.06
N SER A 39 -4.21 -17.47 -6.10
CA SER A 39 -4.71 -16.89 -7.35
C SER A 39 -4.01 -15.59 -7.74
N PHE A 40 -3.39 -14.87 -6.80
CA PHE A 40 -2.67 -13.66 -7.15
C PHE A 40 -1.24 -13.99 -7.58
N ARG A 41 -1.01 -13.88 -8.89
CA ARG A 41 0.29 -14.13 -9.52
C ARG A 41 0.80 -12.85 -10.15
N LEU A 42 1.96 -12.42 -9.69
CA LEU A 42 2.77 -11.39 -10.32
C LEU A 42 3.62 -12.06 -11.41
N PRO A 43 3.88 -11.37 -12.53
CA PRO A 43 4.69 -11.91 -13.62
C PRO A 43 6.19 -11.83 -13.27
N CYS A 44 6.62 -12.47 -12.18
CA CYS A 44 7.99 -12.36 -11.65
C CYS A 44 9.04 -12.92 -12.61
N ASP A 45 8.67 -13.89 -13.43
CA ASP A 45 9.54 -14.42 -14.49
C ASP A 45 9.83 -13.38 -15.58
N GLU A 46 8.93 -12.42 -15.79
CA GLU A 46 9.08 -11.37 -16.79
C GLU A 46 9.75 -10.12 -16.22
N ILE A 47 9.37 -9.71 -15.00
CA ILE A 47 9.82 -8.44 -14.40
C ILE A 47 10.97 -8.59 -13.41
N GLY A 48 11.30 -9.83 -13.03
CA GLY A 48 12.31 -10.16 -12.04
C GLY A 48 11.85 -10.05 -10.58
N ASN A 49 12.55 -10.78 -9.71
CA ASN A 49 12.21 -10.90 -8.29
C ASN A 49 12.25 -9.58 -7.53
N ASP A 50 13.24 -8.72 -7.80
CA ASP A 50 13.37 -7.43 -7.11
C ASP A 50 12.17 -6.51 -7.40
N ASP A 51 11.66 -6.52 -8.64
CA ASP A 51 10.52 -5.72 -9.04
C ASP A 51 9.20 -6.30 -8.51
N CYS A 52 9.12 -7.64 -8.43
CA CYS A 52 8.05 -8.34 -7.72
C CYS A 52 8.01 -8.03 -6.23
N LEU A 53 9.15 -8.08 -5.53
CA LEU A 53 9.27 -7.70 -4.12
C LEU A 53 8.84 -6.25 -3.91
N SER A 54 9.21 -5.36 -4.82
CA SER A 54 8.77 -3.96 -4.79
C SER A 54 7.25 -3.82 -4.85
N ARG A 55 6.57 -4.63 -5.67
CA ARG A 55 5.10 -4.68 -5.73
C ARG A 55 4.50 -5.21 -4.43
N VAL A 56 5.07 -6.28 -3.88
CA VAL A 56 4.59 -6.87 -2.62
C VAL A 56 4.72 -5.88 -1.46
N PHE A 57 5.85 -5.17 -1.33
CA PHE A 57 6.00 -4.11 -0.32
C PHE A 57 4.98 -2.98 -0.50
N GLY A 58 4.76 -2.55 -1.75
CA GLY A 58 3.73 -1.56 -2.09
C GLY A 58 2.34 -1.98 -1.63
N VAL A 59 1.93 -3.20 -1.95
CA VAL A 59 0.63 -3.75 -1.53
C VAL A 59 0.53 -3.84 -0.01
N GLY A 60 1.58 -4.32 0.68
CA GLY A 60 1.60 -4.39 2.14
C GLY A 60 1.41 -3.03 2.80
N ALA A 61 2.17 -2.02 2.38
CA ALA A 61 2.07 -0.67 2.93
C ALA A 61 0.68 -0.06 2.72
N CYS A 62 0.15 -0.16 1.49
CA CYS A 62 -1.15 0.40 1.19
C CYS A 62 -2.28 -0.35 1.89
N THR A 63 -2.17 -1.68 2.05
CA THR A 63 -3.12 -2.48 2.85
C THR A 63 -3.18 -1.98 4.29
N TRP A 64 -2.02 -1.69 4.89
CA TRP A 64 -1.96 -1.14 6.25
C TRP A 64 -2.67 0.22 6.34
N ILE A 65 -2.35 1.13 5.42
CA ILE A 65 -2.94 2.47 5.36
C ILE A 65 -4.44 2.42 5.14
N PHE A 66 -4.93 1.60 4.21
CA PHE A 66 -6.36 1.44 3.97
C PHE A 66 -7.09 0.91 5.20
N GLY A 67 -6.50 -0.04 5.93
CA GLY A 67 -7.06 -0.53 7.19
C GLY A 67 -7.29 0.59 8.20
N ILE A 68 -6.27 1.44 8.42
CA ILE A 68 -6.35 2.57 9.35
C ILE A 68 -7.36 3.62 8.86
N LYS A 69 -7.29 3.98 7.58
CA LYS A 69 -8.21 4.94 6.96
C LYS A 69 -9.66 4.46 7.14
N ASN A 70 -9.93 3.17 7.03
CA ASN A 70 -11.24 2.55 7.24
C ASN A 70 -11.59 2.27 8.71
N GLY A 71 -10.80 2.77 9.66
CA GLY A 71 -11.15 2.79 11.10
C GLY A 71 -10.65 1.61 11.91
N LYS A 72 -9.76 0.75 11.36
CA LYS A 72 -9.07 -0.26 12.16
C LYS A 72 -7.99 0.37 13.02
N GLU A 73 -7.76 -0.20 14.20
CA GLU A 73 -6.61 0.19 15.02
C GLU A 73 -5.29 -0.08 14.28
N PRO A 74 -4.27 0.80 14.41
CA PRO A 74 -3.02 0.66 13.66
C PRO A 74 -2.31 -0.70 13.78
N SER A 75 -2.34 -1.31 14.96
CA SER A 75 -1.75 -2.64 15.21
C SER A 75 -2.51 -3.76 14.51
N ASP A 76 -3.84 -3.70 14.47
CA ASP A 76 -4.66 -4.69 13.78
C ASP A 76 -4.52 -4.54 12.26
N ALA A 77 -4.50 -3.31 11.77
CA ALA A 77 -4.27 -3.03 10.36
C ALA A 77 -2.88 -3.53 9.92
N LEU A 78 -1.85 -3.35 10.75
CA LEU A 78 -0.49 -3.84 10.46
C LEU A 78 -0.45 -5.37 10.42
N ARG A 79 -1.07 -6.04 11.40
CA ARG A 79 -1.17 -7.50 11.44
C ARG A 79 -1.83 -8.07 10.18
N ILE A 80 -2.90 -7.43 9.71
CA ILE A 80 -3.58 -7.82 8.47
C ILE A 80 -2.67 -7.58 7.25
N ALA A 81 -2.00 -6.43 7.19
CA ALA A 81 -1.07 -6.12 6.12
C ALA A 81 0.08 -7.14 6.04
N ASP A 82 0.62 -7.57 7.19
CA ASP A 82 1.65 -8.61 7.27
C ASP A 82 1.14 -9.96 6.76
N GLN A 83 -0.10 -10.34 7.10
CA GLN A 83 -0.72 -11.56 6.58
C GLN A 83 -0.87 -11.52 5.04
N VAL A 84 -1.30 -10.39 4.50
CA VAL A 84 -1.40 -10.17 3.05
C VAL A 84 -0.01 -10.24 2.40
N LEU A 85 0.99 -9.56 2.98
CA LEU A 85 2.37 -9.58 2.48
C LEU A 85 2.93 -11.01 2.46
N ILE A 86 2.75 -11.80 3.53
CA ILE A 86 3.19 -13.19 3.60
C ILE A 86 2.49 -14.05 2.55
N ALA A 87 1.17 -13.91 2.37
CA ALA A 87 0.42 -14.66 1.37
C ALA A 87 0.92 -14.35 -0.06
N LEU A 88 1.23 -13.09 -0.34
CA LEU A 88 1.78 -12.66 -1.63
C LEU A 88 3.19 -13.20 -1.87
N LEU A 89 4.06 -13.18 -0.85
CA LEU A 89 5.41 -13.76 -0.94
C LEU A 89 5.34 -15.26 -1.25
N LYS A 90 4.52 -16.00 -0.50
CA LYS A 90 4.32 -17.45 -0.70
C LYS A 90 3.76 -17.76 -2.08
N GLY A 91 2.68 -17.08 -2.47
CA GLY A 91 2.00 -17.31 -3.75
C GLY A 91 2.90 -17.04 -4.96
N ASN A 92 3.88 -16.15 -4.82
CA ASN A 92 4.80 -15.78 -5.89
C ASN A 92 6.19 -16.40 -5.74
N ASN A 93 6.37 -17.35 -4.83
CA ASN A 93 7.65 -18.01 -4.55
C ASN A 93 8.81 -17.02 -4.31
N LEU A 94 8.52 -15.91 -3.61
CA LEU A 94 9.48 -14.86 -3.29
C LEU A 94 10.03 -15.04 -1.88
N ASP A 95 11.35 -15.01 -1.74
CA ASP A 95 11.99 -14.92 -0.43
C ASP A 95 12.23 -13.46 -0.07
N ILE A 96 11.60 -12.99 1.02
CA ILE A 96 11.79 -11.63 1.53
C ILE A 96 13.25 -11.33 1.86
N ASN A 97 14.05 -12.35 2.23
CA ASN A 97 15.47 -12.14 2.54
C ASN A 97 16.28 -11.69 1.32
N SER A 98 15.82 -12.02 0.11
CA SER A 98 16.46 -11.56 -1.13
C SER A 98 16.28 -10.06 -1.38
N ALA A 99 15.44 -9.38 -0.59
CA ALA A 99 15.29 -7.93 -0.65
C ALA A 99 16.46 -7.15 -0.02
N PHE A 100 17.29 -7.81 0.79
CA PHE A 100 18.30 -7.14 1.62
C PHE A 100 19.72 -7.33 1.11
N ASN A 101 20.54 -6.30 1.30
CA ASN A 101 21.99 -6.36 1.24
C ASN A 101 22.56 -7.08 2.47
N LYS A 102 23.85 -7.40 2.43
CA LYS A 102 24.56 -8.06 3.56
C LYS A 102 24.56 -7.21 4.84
N ASP A 103 24.52 -5.89 4.73
CA ASP A 103 24.45 -4.96 5.86
C ASP A 103 23.03 -4.81 6.45
N GLY A 104 22.05 -5.55 5.91
CA GLY A 104 20.65 -5.51 6.33
C GLY A 104 19.86 -4.31 5.80
N SER A 105 20.44 -3.46 4.95
CA SER A 105 19.67 -2.46 4.18
C SER A 105 18.87 -3.14 3.06
N ILE A 106 17.73 -2.55 2.65
CA ILE A 106 17.02 -3.00 1.46
C ILE A 106 17.80 -2.56 0.22
N LYS A 107 17.89 -3.42 -0.79
CA LYS A 107 18.54 -3.09 -2.07
C LYS A 107 17.92 -1.82 -2.68
N GLU A 108 18.76 -0.94 -3.24
CA GLU A 108 18.34 0.40 -3.66
C GLU A 108 17.24 0.39 -4.75
N ASN A 109 17.32 -0.53 -5.70
CA ASN A 109 16.29 -0.71 -6.74
C ASN A 109 14.94 -1.11 -6.13
N ILE A 110 14.94 -2.02 -5.14
CA ILE A 110 13.73 -2.43 -4.42
C ILE A 110 13.19 -1.27 -3.59
N LYS A 111 14.07 -0.52 -2.91
CA LYS A 111 13.68 0.64 -2.10
C LYS A 111 13.00 1.73 -2.94
N LYS A 112 13.58 2.08 -4.10
CA LYS A 112 12.99 3.02 -5.07
C LYS A 112 11.68 2.48 -5.64
N GLY A 113 11.69 1.23 -6.12
CA GLY A 113 10.51 0.60 -6.73
C GLY A 113 9.34 0.46 -5.75
N SER A 114 9.62 0.13 -4.49
CA SER A 114 8.63 0.08 -3.43
C SER A 114 8.11 1.47 -3.11
N SER A 115 9.01 2.45 -2.91
CA SER A 115 8.62 3.81 -2.54
C SER A 115 7.70 4.45 -3.59
N TYR A 116 8.02 4.25 -4.88
CA TYR A 116 7.15 4.67 -5.98
C TYR A 116 5.75 4.07 -5.88
N ARG A 117 5.64 2.77 -5.56
CA ARG A 117 4.34 2.06 -5.49
C ARG A 117 3.56 2.41 -4.23
N ILE A 118 4.22 2.61 -3.09
CA ILE A 118 3.58 3.05 -1.85
C ILE A 118 2.97 4.44 -2.03
N ASN A 119 3.60 5.32 -2.83
CA ASN A 119 3.04 6.64 -3.13
C ASN A 119 1.68 6.59 -3.85
N PHE A 120 1.25 5.45 -4.41
CA PHE A 120 -0.10 5.33 -4.95
C PHE A 120 -1.21 5.41 -3.89
N CYS A 121 -0.89 5.17 -2.61
CA CYS A 121 -1.83 5.37 -1.51
C CYS A 121 -1.47 6.60 -0.65
N LYS A 122 -0.81 7.61 -1.23
CA LYS A 122 -0.40 8.83 -0.50
C LYS A 122 -1.59 9.60 0.05
N GLU A 123 -2.66 9.76 -0.73
CA GLU A 123 -3.86 10.49 -0.26
C GLU A 123 -4.53 9.76 0.90
N GLU A 124 -4.61 8.43 0.86
CA GLU A 124 -5.12 7.64 1.98
C GLU A 124 -4.16 7.65 3.17
N THR A 125 -2.85 7.78 2.92
CA THR A 125 -1.86 7.98 3.98
C THR A 125 -2.12 9.28 4.73
N LYS A 126 -2.41 10.38 4.03
CA LYS A 126 -2.80 11.66 4.66
C LYS A 126 -4.02 11.49 5.58
N LEU A 127 -5.02 10.74 5.12
CA LEU A 127 -6.22 10.45 5.92
C LEU A 127 -5.96 9.50 7.11
N ALA A 128 -4.93 8.66 7.02
CA ALA A 128 -4.54 7.73 8.08
C ALA A 128 -3.64 8.37 9.15
N ILE A 129 -2.82 9.36 8.79
CA ILE A 129 -1.83 9.99 9.69
C ILE A 129 -2.44 10.52 11.01
N PRO A 130 -3.57 11.26 11.01
CA PRO A 130 -4.19 11.71 12.26
C PRO A 130 -4.61 10.55 13.20
N LYS A 131 -4.88 9.36 12.65
CA LYS A 131 -5.22 8.17 13.45
C LYS A 131 -3.99 7.40 13.92
N LEU A 132 -2.89 7.49 13.17
CA LEU A 132 -1.59 6.91 13.53
C LEU A 132 -0.93 7.68 14.68
N ILE A 133 -1.03 9.01 14.66
CA ILE A 133 -0.41 9.87 15.65
C ILE A 133 -1.37 10.08 16.82
N LYS A 134 -1.25 9.21 17.83
CA LYS A 134 -2.07 9.30 19.06
C LYS A 134 -1.66 10.46 19.98
N LYS A 135 -0.41 10.92 19.90
CA LYS A 135 0.10 12.04 20.72
C LYS A 135 1.23 12.75 19.97
N LEU A 136 1.13 14.08 19.90
CA LEU A 136 2.22 14.95 19.46
C LEU A 136 2.97 15.50 20.69
N PRO A 137 4.24 15.88 20.54
CA PRO A 137 4.93 16.68 21.54
C PRO A 137 4.17 17.98 21.84
N GLU A 138 4.38 18.55 23.02
CA GLU A 138 3.75 19.83 23.40
C GLU A 138 4.15 20.94 22.41
N GLY A 139 3.17 21.76 22.01
CA GLY A 139 3.36 22.85 21.04
C GLY A 139 3.45 22.41 19.57
N ILE A 140 3.24 21.13 19.26
CA ILE A 140 3.30 20.58 17.89
C ILE A 140 1.88 20.23 17.44
N GLU A 141 1.38 20.94 16.42
CA GLU A 141 0.07 20.68 15.80
C GLU A 141 0.19 19.84 14.52
N LEU A 142 -0.81 19.03 14.19
CA LEU A 142 -0.83 18.27 12.95
C LEU A 142 -1.51 19.10 11.85
N ASP A 143 -0.83 20.14 11.39
CA ASP A 143 -1.29 20.98 10.27
C ASP A 143 -1.19 20.25 8.92
N GLU A 144 -1.78 20.85 7.88
CA GLU A 144 -1.83 20.27 6.53
C GLU A 144 -0.43 20.03 5.95
N GLU A 145 0.50 20.97 6.16
CA GLU A 145 1.89 20.85 5.69
C GLU A 145 2.60 19.66 6.35
N ARG A 146 2.40 19.48 7.65
CA ARG A 146 2.95 18.36 8.41
C ARG A 146 2.35 17.03 7.97
N VAL A 147 1.04 16.98 7.72
CA VAL A 147 0.40 15.78 7.15
C VAL A 147 0.98 15.45 5.77
N GLU A 148 1.15 16.45 4.90
CA GLU A 148 1.75 16.28 3.57
C GLU A 148 3.19 15.76 3.64
N ASN A 149 4.00 16.33 4.55
CA ASN A 149 5.39 15.92 4.77
C ASN A 149 5.46 14.49 5.32
N LEU A 150 4.65 14.16 6.32
CA LEU A 150 4.58 12.81 6.88
C LEU A 150 4.12 11.79 5.83
N ALA A 151 3.12 12.12 5.00
CA ALA A 151 2.66 11.25 3.94
C ALA A 151 3.74 11.02 2.87
N THR A 152 4.56 12.03 2.60
CA THR A 152 5.70 11.94 1.68
C THR A 152 6.83 11.07 2.24
N LEU A 153 7.05 11.08 3.55
CA LEU A 153 8.08 10.27 4.22
C LEU A 153 7.64 8.84 4.52
N PHE A 154 6.33 8.58 4.54
CA PHE A 154 5.75 7.29 4.88
C PHE A 154 6.35 6.09 4.13
N PRO A 155 6.60 6.13 2.80
CA PRO A 155 7.21 5.00 2.11
C PRO A 155 8.58 4.60 2.68
N LEU A 156 9.42 5.59 3.00
CA LEU A 156 10.73 5.35 3.59
C LEU A 156 10.61 4.84 5.03
N GLN A 157 9.69 5.41 5.81
CA GLN A 157 9.41 4.95 7.16
C GLN A 157 8.97 3.48 7.17
N TYR A 158 8.01 3.10 6.32
CA TYR A 158 7.51 1.74 6.21
C TYR A 158 8.63 0.75 5.87
N LEU A 159 9.45 1.05 4.87
CA LEU A 159 10.58 0.20 4.47
C LEU A 159 11.65 0.11 5.58
N SER A 160 11.88 1.19 6.32
CA SER A 160 12.84 1.19 7.43
C SER A 160 12.46 0.21 8.55
N MET A 161 11.16 -0.08 8.74
CA MET A 161 10.72 -1.08 9.71
C MET A 161 11.31 -2.46 9.41
N PHE A 162 11.34 -2.84 8.12
CA PHE A 162 11.94 -4.10 7.68
C PHE A 162 13.46 -4.13 7.87
N GLU A 163 14.15 -3.02 7.56
CA GLU A 163 15.60 -2.91 7.79
C GLU A 163 15.96 -3.02 9.27
N VAL A 164 15.19 -2.37 10.15
CA VAL A 164 15.37 -2.46 11.62
C VAL A 164 15.14 -3.89 12.10
N MET A 165 14.08 -4.55 11.64
CA MET A 165 13.82 -5.96 11.97
C MET A 165 14.93 -6.88 11.47
N ARG A 166 15.50 -6.62 10.29
CA ARG A 166 16.58 -7.40 9.70
C ARG A 166 17.88 -7.25 10.48
N LYS A 167 18.25 -6.02 10.87
CA LYS A 167 19.51 -5.71 11.58
C LYS A 167 19.52 -6.14 13.05
N ARG A 168 18.34 -6.39 13.64
CA ARG A 168 18.20 -6.90 15.01
C ARG A 168 18.26 -8.43 15.09
N LYS A 169 18.28 -9.13 13.94
CA LYS A 169 18.51 -10.58 13.85
C LYS A 169 20.00 -10.84 13.70
#